data_AF-A0A1E7DRZ8-F1
#
_entry.id   AF-A0A1E7DRZ8-F1
#
_cell.length_a   1.000
_cell.length_b   1.000
_cell.length_c   1.000
_cell.angle_alpha   90.00
_cell.angle_beta   90.00
_cell.angle_gamma   90.00
#
_symmetry.space_group_name_H-M   'P 1'
#
loop_
_entity.id
_entity.type
_entity.pdbx_description
1 polymer ?
#
loop_
_entity_poly.entity_id
_entity_poly.type
_entity_poly.pdbx_seq_one_letter_code
_entity_poly.pdbx_strand_id
1 'polypeptide(L)'
;MLYTIEYKSINDREQVKAQNGHLLLIEERNISEGNFLIFSDAELQRDIVYTTVPSQEIESLMSSNTEVAQYMIDLDFRLSSIELGL
;
A
#
# COMPACT_ATOMS: atom_id res chain seq x y z
N MET A 1 -19.45 -14.12 -9.18
CA MET A 1 -18.80 -15.42 -9.46
C MET A 1 -17.44 -15.47 -8.76
N LEU A 2 -17.01 -16.66 -8.30
CA LEU A 2 -15.68 -16.85 -7.72
C LEU A 2 -14.71 -17.44 -8.75
N TYR A 3 -13.48 -16.95 -8.74
CA TYR A 3 -12.40 -17.38 -9.63
C TYR A 3 -11.22 -17.85 -8.80
N THR A 4 -10.86 -19.13 -8.92
CA THR A 4 -9.72 -19.71 -8.21
C THR A 4 -8.56 -19.90 -9.18
N ILE A 5 -7.40 -19.29 -8.87
CA ILE A 5 -6.21 -19.35 -9.71
C ILE A 5 -5.06 -19.88 -8.88
N GLU A 6 -4.41 -20.95 -9.36
CA GLU A 6 -3.21 -21.50 -8.72
C GLU A 6 -1.97 -20.69 -9.11
N TYR A 7 -1.04 -20.49 -8.17
CA TYR A 7 0.29 -19.93 -8.45
C TYR A 7 1.41 -20.85 -7.94
N LYS A 8 2.56 -20.81 -8.62
CA LYS A 8 3.69 -21.71 -8.35
C LYS A 8 4.88 -21.05 -7.66
N SER A 9 4.94 -19.72 -7.66
CA SER A 9 6.02 -18.96 -7.01
C SER A 9 5.53 -17.61 -6.51
N ILE A 10 6.33 -16.94 -5.69
CA ILE A 10 6.03 -15.57 -5.22
C ILE A 10 5.94 -14.58 -6.39
N ASN A 11 6.80 -14.72 -7.40
CA ASN A 11 6.78 -13.81 -8.55
C ASN A 11 5.50 -14.03 -9.39
N ASP A 12 5.12 -15.30 -9.57
CA ASP A 12 3.88 -15.70 -10.24
C ASP A 12 2.63 -15.23 -9.47
N ARG A 13 2.66 -15.30 -8.13
CA ARG A 13 1.59 -14.75 -7.26
C ARG A 13 1.36 -13.27 -7.53
N GLU A 14 2.41 -12.47 -7.58
CA GLU A 14 2.29 -11.02 -7.87
C GLU A 14 1.79 -10.76 -9.29
N GLN A 15 2.21 -11.58 -10.25
CA GLN A 15 1.71 -11.51 -11.63
C GLN A 15 0.22 -11.84 -11.71
N VAL A 16 -0.25 -12.90 -11.03
CA VAL A 16 -1.67 -13.27 -10.97
C VAL A 16 -2.50 -12.14 -10.36
N LYS A 17 -2.01 -11.48 -9.30
CA LYS A 17 -2.67 -10.33 -8.70
C LYS A 17 -2.76 -9.13 -9.66
N ALA A 18 -1.66 -8.83 -10.36
CA ALA A 18 -1.65 -7.73 -11.32
C ALA A 18 -2.63 -7.96 -12.49
N GLN A 19 -2.68 -9.18 -13.02
CA GLN A 19 -3.58 -9.55 -14.12
C GLN A 19 -5.07 -9.53 -13.70
N ASN A 20 -5.35 -9.86 -12.45
CA ASN A 20 -6.70 -9.93 -11.90
C ASN A 20 -7.06 -8.72 -11.03
N GLY A 21 -6.34 -7.60 -11.15
CA GLY A 21 -6.56 -6.40 -10.32
C GLY A 21 -7.93 -5.72 -10.51
N HIS A 22 -8.69 -6.14 -11.52
CA HIS A 22 -10.07 -5.73 -11.75
C HIS A 22 -11.08 -6.55 -10.93
N LEU A 23 -10.64 -7.64 -10.29
CA LEU A 23 -11.43 -8.47 -9.39
C LEU A 23 -11.03 -8.22 -7.93
N LEU A 24 -11.95 -8.49 -7.01
CA LEU A 24 -11.68 -8.44 -5.59
C LEU A 24 -10.98 -9.73 -5.15
N LEU A 25 -9.77 -9.64 -4.61
CA LEU A 25 -9.12 -10.78 -3.94
C LEU A 25 -9.83 -11.03 -2.60
N ILE A 26 -10.49 -12.19 -2.48
CA ILE A 26 -11.28 -12.57 -1.30
C ILE A 26 -10.41 -13.36 -0.32
N GLU A 27 -9.60 -14.28 -0.84
CA GLU A 27 -8.88 -15.24 -0.02
C GLU A 27 -7.61 -15.74 -0.73
N GLU A 28 -6.60 -16.08 0.05
CA GLU A 28 -5.39 -16.78 -0.37
C GLU A 28 -5.26 -18.07 0.44
N ARG A 29 -5.14 -19.21 -0.24
CA ARG A 29 -5.03 -20.54 0.38
C ARG A 29 -3.72 -21.21 -0.02
N ASN A 30 -2.92 -21.58 0.97
CA ASN A 30 -1.69 -22.36 0.79
C ASN A 30 -1.88 -23.71 1.48
N ILE A 31 -2.21 -24.74 0.71
CA ILE A 31 -2.54 -26.08 1.19
C ILE A 31 -1.65 -27.13 0.52
N SER A 32 -1.74 -28.39 0.94
CA SER A 32 -0.91 -29.49 0.41
C SER A 32 -1.04 -29.67 -1.10
N GLU A 33 -2.20 -29.34 -1.66
CA GLU A 33 -2.54 -29.51 -3.07
C GLU A 33 -2.01 -28.35 -3.95
N GLY A 34 -1.61 -27.23 -3.34
CA GLY A 34 -1.13 -26.06 -4.07
C GLY A 34 -1.44 -24.74 -3.37
N ASN A 35 -1.07 -23.65 -4.06
CA ASN A 35 -1.27 -22.30 -3.59
C ASN A 35 -2.26 -21.58 -4.50
N PHE A 36 -3.30 -20.98 -3.93
CA PHE A 36 -4.44 -20.48 -4.68
C PHE A 36 -4.80 -19.06 -4.24
N LEU A 37 -5.16 -18.24 -5.22
CA LEU A 37 -5.81 -16.94 -5.02
C LEU A 37 -7.27 -17.08 -5.48
N ILE A 38 -8.19 -16.64 -4.62
CA ILE A 38 -9.63 -16.70 -4.87
C ILE A 38 -10.14 -15.27 -5.03
N PHE A 39 -10.64 -14.97 -6.22
CA PHE A 39 -11.16 -13.67 -6.61
C PHE A 39 -12.68 -13.68 -6.75
N SER A 40 -13.30 -12.50 -6.65
CA SER A 40 -14.71 -12.27 -6.90
C SER A 40 -14.90 -11.07 -7.83
N ASP A 41 -15.89 -11.15 -8.71
CA ASP A 41 -16.40 -10.03 -9.50
C ASP A 41 -17.47 -9.22 -8.75
N ALA A 42 -17.78 -9.57 -7.50
CA ALA A 42 -18.82 -8.92 -6.74
C ALA A 42 -18.52 -7.43 -6.59
N GLU A 43 -19.50 -6.60 -6.92
CA GLU A 43 -19.42 -5.17 -6.64
C GLU A 43 -19.29 -4.97 -5.13
N LEU A 44 -18.21 -4.30 -4.72
CA LEU A 44 -18.10 -3.78 -3.36
C LEU A 44 -19.25 -2.80 -3.16
N GLN A 45 -20.27 -3.21 -2.42
CA GLN A 45 -21.23 -2.26 -1.84
C GLN A 45 -20.45 -1.42 -0.83
N ARG A 46 -19.87 -0.32 -1.32
CA ARG A 46 -19.23 0.67 -0.46
C ARG A 46 -20.35 1.42 0.22
N ASP A 47 -20.64 1.06 1.45
CA ASP A 47 -21.31 1.99 2.34
C ASP A 47 -20.44 3.24 2.42
N ILE A 48 -20.92 4.33 1.82
CA ILE A 48 -20.21 5.61 1.87
C ILE A 48 -20.31 6.09 3.32
N VAL A 49 -19.28 5.79 4.11
CA VAL A 49 -19.16 6.28 5.48
C VAL A 49 -18.61 7.70 5.41
N TYR A 50 -19.51 8.68 5.57
CA TYR A 50 -19.10 10.05 5.81
C TYR A 50 -18.53 10.14 7.22
N THR A 51 -17.25 10.45 7.34
CA THR A 51 -16.62 10.81 8.62
C THR A 51 -16.22 12.27 8.59
N THR A 52 -16.46 12.98 9.70
CA THR A 52 -15.95 14.33 9.89
C THR A 52 -14.54 14.23 10.46
N VAL A 53 -13.55 14.63 9.68
CA VAL A 53 -12.18 14.77 10.18
C VAL A 53 -12.04 16.18 10.79
N PRO A 54 -11.64 16.31 12.08
CA PRO A 54 -11.40 17.62 12.68
C PRO A 54 -10.28 18.36 11.94
N SER A 55 -10.51 19.62 11.57
CA SER A 55 -9.52 20.43 10.84
C SER A 55 -8.20 20.61 11.60
N GLN A 56 -8.25 20.66 12.94
CA GLN A 56 -7.05 20.71 13.79
C GLN A 56 -6.14 19.48 13.63
N GLU A 57 -6.71 18.28 13.43
CA GLU A 57 -5.92 17.06 13.24
C GLU A 57 -5.23 17.08 11.87
N ILE A 58 -5.91 17.58 10.83
CA ILE A 58 -5.32 17.76 9.49
C ILE A 58 -4.18 18.78 9.53
N GLU A 59 -4.39 19.92 10.18
CA GLU A 59 -3.35 20.95 10.34
C GLU A 59 -2.13 20.41 11.09
N SER A 60 -2.34 19.64 12.15
CA SER A 60 -1.26 19.01 12.93
C SER A 60 -0.47 17.96 12.12
N LEU A 61 -1.15 17.18 11.28
CA LEU A 61 -0.50 16.21 10.38
C LEU A 61 0.29 16.90 9.27
N MET A 62 -0.22 18.02 8.76
CA MET A 62 0.48 18.82 7.74
C MET A 62 1.71 19.53 8.32
N SER A 63 1.61 20.05 9.55
CA SER A 63 2.75 20.67 10.22
C SER A 63 3.83 19.65 10.56
N SER A 64 3.47 18.45 11.05
CA SER A 64 4.46 17.40 11.36
C SER A 64 5.22 16.94 10.11
N ASN A 65 4.54 16.82 8.97
CA ASN A 65 5.21 16.48 7.72
C ASN A 65 6.16 17.58 7.24
N THR A 66 5.80 18.84 7.47
CA THR A 66 6.65 19.99 7.14
C THR A 66 7.90 20.02 8.02
N GLU A 67 7.77 19.75 9.32
CA GLU A 67 8.90 19.66 10.25
C GLU A 67 9.85 18.53 9.88
N VAL A 68 9.33 17.34 9.55
CA VAL A 68 10.14 16.20 9.10
C VAL A 68 10.90 16.55 7.81
N ALA A 69 10.24 17.19 6.84
CA ALA A 69 10.89 17.64 5.61
C ALA A 69 12.01 18.66 5.89
N GLN A 70 11.78 19.59 6.83
CA GLN A 70 12.78 20.58 7.24
C GLN A 70 14.02 19.92 7.87
N TYR A 71 13.81 18.92 8.74
CA TYR A 71 14.90 18.15 9.34
C TYR A 71 15.71 17.37 8.30
N MET A 72 15.05 16.79 7.29
CA MET A 72 15.73 16.07 6.21
C MET A 72 16.61 17.01 5.37
N ILE A 73 16.11 18.21 5.05
CA ILE A 73 16.87 19.23 4.31
C ILE A 73 18.11 19.69 5.11
N ASP A 74 17.96 19.92 6.41
CA ASP A 74 19.10 20.31 7.27
C ASP A 74 20.13 19.18 7.38
N LEU A 75 19.70 17.91 7.47
CA LEU A 75 20.60 16.77 7.48
C LEU A 75 21.40 16.65 6.18
N ASP A 76 20.74 16.77 5.03
CA ASP A 76 21.37 16.72 3.70
C ASP A 76 22.41 17.83 3.53
N PHE A 77 22.09 19.04 3.98
CA PHE A 77 23.02 20.17 3.94
C PHE A 77 24.27 19.92 4.81
N ARG A 78 24.09 19.38 6.01
CA ARG A 78 25.21 19.06 6.92
C ARG A 78 26.07 17.93 6.37
N LEU A 79 25.47 16.87 5.84
CA LEU A 79 26.20 15.75 5.24
C LEU A 79 26.98 16.21 4.01
N SER A 80 26.39 17.03 3.15
CA SER A 80 27.07 17.63 1.99
C SER A 80 28.27 18.51 2.40
N SER A 81 28.13 19.26 3.50
CA SER A 81 29.21 20.11 4.02
C SER A 81 30.39 19.28 4.55
N ILE A 82 30.11 18.15 5.19
CA ILE A 82 31.11 17.18 5.67
C ILE A 82 31.83 16.50 4.49
N GLU A 83 31.10 16.10 3.45
CA GLU A 83 31.68 15.49 2.24
C GLU A 83 32.56 16.46 1.43
N LEU A 84 32.25 17.77 1.48
CA LEU A 84 33.03 18.83 0.84
C LEU A 84 34.21 19.34 1.68
N GLY A 85 34.40 18.84 2.91
CA GLY A 85 35.56 19.16 3.76
C GLY A 85 35.64 20.62 4.21
N LEU A 86 34.50 21.28 4.46
CA LEU A 86 34.42 22.59 5.13
C LEU A 86 34.17 22.45 6.64
#